data_AF-A0A7S2E9S3-F1
#
_entry.id   AF-A0A7S2E9S3-F1
#
_cell.length_a   1.000
_cell.length_b   1.000
_cell.length_c   1.000
_cell.angle_alpha   90.00
_cell.angle_beta   90.00
_cell.angle_gamma   90.00
#
_symmetry.space_group_name_H-M   'P 1'
#
loop_
_entity.id
_entity.type
_entity.pdbx_description
1 polymer ?
#
loop_
_entity_poly.entity_id
_entity_poly.type
_entity_poly.pdbx_seq_one_letter_code
_entity_poly.pdbx_strand_id
1 'polypeptide(L)'
;CDCTPGEESNDSFLTVNENIPAPMCDIDVRRLIIDEATDITTSLPRGTCQGPDLIPKWDTFNADLFACDEGNGPSTTTTTTTATTSVTTTTTMTASTTTTTTTTQPEEEEESDKRWVVCGRGVGDDLTVCEEGEQKLVSVDTFHEVRCCKDGEPVSGWRLKCTDPDLDGVVGRSKIWREWGECHEENFYEAFDICEEAGGRLCTKYEVMNSCTKGTGCRHDRDMIWTCTGEGDYCENNSECCSGSCIGDACMEVM
;
A
#
# COMPACT_ATOMS: atom_id res chain seq x y z
N CYS A 1 49.97 -33.03 10.81
CA CYS A 1 49.78 -31.59 11.00
C CYS A 1 49.05 -31.42 12.32
N ASP A 2 49.76 -30.82 13.26
CA ASP A 2 49.46 -30.72 14.68
C ASP A 2 48.89 -29.32 14.91
N CYS A 3 47.67 -29.20 15.44
CA CYS A 3 47.08 -27.90 15.78
C CYS A 3 46.23 -28.03 17.04
N THR A 4 46.88 -28.03 18.20
CA THR A 4 46.26 -27.55 19.44
C THR A 4 46.12 -26.03 19.38
N PRO A 5 44.96 -25.44 19.71
CA PRO A 5 44.83 -23.99 19.78
C PRO A 5 45.51 -23.48 21.06
N GLY A 6 46.49 -22.60 20.89
CA GLY A 6 47.06 -21.82 21.98
C GLY A 6 46.06 -20.77 22.46
N GLU A 7 46.02 -20.58 23.77
CA GLU A 7 45.26 -19.52 24.43
C GLU A 7 45.86 -18.15 24.07
N GLU A 8 45.30 -17.45 23.07
CA GLU A 8 45.33 -15.98 23.03
C GLU A 8 44.01 -15.47 22.45
N SER A 9 43.28 -14.74 23.28
CA SER A 9 42.09 -13.97 22.95
C SER A 9 42.37 -12.96 21.84
N ASN A 10 41.76 -13.14 20.67
CA ASN A 10 41.50 -12.06 19.71
C ASN A 10 40.30 -12.47 18.85
N ASP A 11 39.14 -11.87 19.13
CA ASP A 11 37.88 -12.03 18.41
C ASP A 11 37.93 -11.36 17.03
N SER A 12 38.77 -11.87 16.12
CA SER A 12 38.77 -11.43 14.72
C SER A 12 38.95 -12.62 13.79
N PHE A 13 37.94 -13.49 13.79
CA PHE A 13 37.79 -14.62 12.86
C PHE A 13 37.03 -14.21 11.58
N LEU A 14 36.83 -12.91 11.34
CA LEU A 14 36.18 -12.42 10.12
C LEU A 14 37.12 -11.44 9.42
N THR A 15 37.70 -11.88 8.30
CA THR A 15 38.33 -10.96 7.35
C THR A 15 37.25 -10.13 6.69
N VAL A 16 37.30 -8.81 6.85
CA VAL A 16 36.42 -7.86 6.16
C VAL A 16 36.71 -7.94 4.65
N ASN A 17 35.68 -8.22 3.86
CA ASN A 17 35.80 -8.15 2.41
C ASN A 17 35.78 -6.67 2.00
N GLU A 18 36.94 -6.09 1.71
CA GLU A 18 37.06 -4.69 1.26
C GLU A 18 36.72 -4.49 -0.23
N ASN A 19 36.52 -5.59 -0.98
CA ASN A 19 36.05 -5.54 -2.36
C ASN A 19 34.52 -5.59 -2.41
N ILE A 20 33.86 -4.58 -1.85
CA ILE A 20 32.43 -4.37 -2.05
C ILE A 20 32.27 -3.60 -3.36
N PRO A 21 31.66 -4.18 -4.42
CA PRO A 21 31.36 -3.42 -5.63
C PRO A 21 30.43 -2.24 -5.30
N ALA A 22 30.52 -1.16 -6.08
CA ALA A 22 29.67 0.01 -5.91
C ALA A 22 28.17 -0.38 -5.91
N PRO A 23 27.31 0.31 -5.14
CA PRO A 23 25.88 0.05 -5.15
C PRO A 23 25.35 0.21 -6.58
N MET A 24 24.69 -0.82 -7.10
CA MET A 24 23.99 -0.73 -8.39
C MET A 24 22.79 0.20 -8.22
N CYS A 25 22.57 1.10 -9.16
CA CYS A 25 21.37 1.93 -9.15
C CYS A 25 20.14 1.03 -9.39
N ASP A 26 19.06 1.22 -8.60
CA ASP A 26 17.83 0.42 -8.70
C ASP A 26 17.20 0.44 -10.11
N ILE A 27 17.55 1.42 -10.94
CA ILE A 27 17.12 1.53 -12.33
C ILE A 27 17.67 0.39 -13.23
N ASP A 28 18.80 -0.22 -12.86
CA ASP A 28 19.47 -1.25 -13.66
C ASP A 28 19.01 -2.67 -13.32
N VAL A 29 18.40 -2.89 -12.15
CA VAL A 29 17.81 -4.20 -11.80
C VAL A 29 16.60 -4.49 -12.68
N ARG A 30 15.76 -3.49 -12.97
CA ARG A 30 14.59 -3.64 -13.87
C ARG A 30 14.97 -3.93 -15.32
N ARG A 31 16.19 -3.59 -15.77
CA ARG A 31 16.68 -3.95 -17.12
C ARG A 31 17.24 -5.36 -17.21
N LEU A 32 17.56 -5.99 -16.08
CA LEU A 32 18.03 -7.37 -16.00
C LEU A 32 16.90 -8.38 -15.82
N ILE A 33 15.70 -7.93 -15.46
CA ILE A 33 14.49 -8.75 -15.46
C ILE A 33 13.99 -8.81 -16.90
N ILE A 34 14.33 -9.89 -17.60
CA ILE A 34 13.68 -10.23 -18.86
C ILE A 34 12.25 -10.61 -18.48
N ASP A 35 11.25 -9.87 -18.95
CA ASP A 35 9.84 -10.30 -18.98
C ASP A 35 9.72 -11.49 -19.94
N GLU A 36 10.25 -12.63 -19.53
CA GLU A 36 10.06 -13.88 -20.25
C GLU A 36 8.65 -14.36 -19.91
N ALA A 37 7.76 -14.30 -20.90
CA ALA A 37 6.45 -14.92 -20.80
C ALA A 37 6.67 -16.42 -20.52
N THR A 38 6.42 -16.83 -19.28
CA THR A 38 6.38 -18.25 -18.93
C THR A 38 5.08 -18.81 -19.50
N ASP A 39 5.14 -19.25 -20.76
CA ASP A 39 4.03 -19.97 -21.39
C ASP A 39 3.79 -21.28 -20.62
N ILE A 40 2.82 -21.27 -19.70
CA ILE A 40 2.34 -22.48 -19.04
C ILE A 40 1.54 -23.28 -20.08
N THR A 41 2.23 -24.10 -20.86
CA THR A 41 1.58 -24.97 -21.84
C THR A 41 1.05 -26.24 -21.15
N THR A 42 -0.25 -26.49 -21.26
CA THR A 42 -0.90 -27.69 -20.68
C THR A 42 -0.72 -28.96 -21.53
N SER A 43 0.00 -28.86 -22.66
CA SER A 43 0.37 -30.01 -23.48
C SER A 43 1.69 -29.78 -24.22
N LEU A 44 2.67 -30.64 -23.98
CA LEU A 44 3.92 -30.69 -24.73
C LEU A 44 3.66 -31.16 -26.18
N PRO A 45 4.14 -30.45 -27.20
CA PRO A 45 4.09 -30.93 -28.58
C PRO A 45 4.96 -32.19 -28.72
N ARG A 46 4.39 -33.28 -29.22
CA ARG A 46 5.17 -34.47 -29.61
C ARG A 46 5.83 -34.19 -30.95
N GLY A 47 7.07 -33.72 -30.92
CA GLY A 47 7.92 -33.43 -32.08
C GLY A 47 9.39 -33.28 -31.68
N THR A 48 10.29 -33.40 -32.65
CA THR A 48 11.75 -33.36 -32.46
C THR A 48 12.21 -32.04 -31.83
N CYS A 49 13.13 -32.11 -30.87
CA CYS A 49 13.65 -30.99 -30.05
C CYS A 49 14.47 -29.96 -30.86
N GLN A 50 13.82 -29.22 -31.75
CA GLN A 50 14.43 -28.11 -32.47
C GLN A 50 13.68 -26.84 -32.04
N GLY A 51 14.06 -26.29 -30.88
CA GLY A 51 13.67 -24.94 -30.48
C GLY A 51 14.46 -23.89 -31.27
N PRO A 52 14.02 -22.63 -31.26
CA PRO A 52 14.82 -21.51 -31.79
C PRO A 52 16.19 -21.45 -31.10
N ASP A 53 17.19 -20.92 -31.82
CA ASP A 53 18.55 -20.80 -31.29
C ASP A 53 18.54 -20.00 -29.97
N LEU A 54 19.18 -20.57 -28.94
CA LEU A 54 19.33 -19.90 -27.66
C LEU A 54 20.14 -18.62 -27.85
N ILE A 55 19.64 -17.52 -27.28
CA ILE A 55 20.35 -16.25 -27.23
C ILE A 55 21.70 -16.50 -26.50
N PRO A 56 22.83 -15.99 -27.02
CA PRO A 56 24.13 -16.21 -26.40
C PRO A 56 24.16 -15.76 -24.94
N LYS A 57 24.93 -16.48 -24.11
CA LYS A 57 25.15 -16.15 -22.71
C LYS A 57 25.66 -14.71 -22.58
N TRP A 58 25.24 -14.05 -21.51
CA TRP A 58 25.52 -12.64 -21.21
C TRP A 58 26.92 -12.37 -20.66
N ASP A 59 27.88 -13.26 -20.85
CA ASP A 59 29.22 -13.22 -20.23
C ASP A 59 30.14 -12.09 -20.71
N THR A 60 29.66 -11.20 -21.59
CA THR A 60 30.31 -9.93 -21.93
C THR A 60 29.46 -8.74 -21.48
N PHE A 61 29.66 -8.31 -20.24
CA PHE A 61 29.15 -7.03 -19.76
C PHE A 61 30.01 -5.88 -20.29
N ASN A 62 29.37 -4.89 -20.91
CA ASN A 62 30.04 -3.67 -21.33
C ASN A 62 30.22 -2.72 -20.14
N ALA A 63 31.37 -2.04 -20.05
CA ALA A 63 31.72 -1.16 -18.92
C ALA A 63 30.81 0.08 -18.79
N ASP A 64 30.02 0.37 -19.83
CA ASP A 64 29.07 1.48 -19.86
C ASP A 64 27.82 1.25 -18.98
N LEU A 65 27.61 0.04 -18.47
CA LEU A 65 26.52 -0.30 -17.55
C LEU A 65 26.73 0.19 -16.11
N PHE A 66 27.89 0.78 -15.79
CA PHE A 66 28.25 1.25 -14.46
C PHE A 66 28.43 2.78 -14.39
N ALA A 67 28.03 3.52 -15.42
CA ALA A 67 28.16 4.97 -15.47
C ALA A 67 26.84 5.66 -15.09
N CYS A 68 26.81 6.31 -13.93
CA CYS A 68 25.75 7.25 -13.56
C CYS A 68 26.00 8.58 -14.29
N ASP A 69 25.17 8.93 -15.27
CA ASP A 69 25.22 10.26 -15.91
C ASP A 69 24.35 11.24 -15.10
N GLU A 70 25.00 12.12 -14.33
CA GLU A 70 24.37 13.19 -13.54
C GLU A 70 24.00 14.42 -14.41
N GLY A 71 23.39 14.24 -15.57
CA GLY A 71 23.16 15.40 -16.45
C GLY A 71 22.16 15.21 -17.58
N ASN A 72 20.87 15.36 -17.28
CA ASN A 72 19.93 16.22 -18.03
C ASN A 72 18.47 15.90 -17.63
N GLY A 73 17.95 16.64 -16.65
CA GLY A 73 16.52 16.90 -16.61
C GLY A 73 16.13 17.85 -17.76
N PRO A 74 14.93 17.73 -18.36
CA PRO A 74 14.50 18.65 -19.40
C PRO A 74 14.24 20.04 -18.80
N SER A 75 15.05 21.03 -19.20
CA SER A 75 14.80 22.46 -18.96
C SER A 75 13.50 22.91 -19.64
N THR A 76 12.47 23.22 -18.85
CA THR A 76 11.36 24.09 -19.27
C THR A 76 11.69 25.55 -18.96
N THR A 77 11.93 26.32 -20.02
CA THR A 77 12.16 27.76 -20.00
C THR A 77 10.88 28.50 -19.67
N THR A 78 10.83 29.17 -18.51
CA THR A 78 9.74 30.05 -18.09
C THR A 78 9.97 31.46 -18.65
N THR A 79 9.14 31.92 -19.59
CA THR A 79 9.07 33.32 -20.00
C THR A 79 7.84 34.01 -19.41
N THR A 80 8.11 34.91 -18.47
CA THR A 80 7.20 35.88 -17.88
C THR A 80 6.78 36.92 -18.93
N THR A 81 5.48 37.20 -19.07
CA THR A 81 4.99 38.45 -19.68
C THR A 81 3.73 38.92 -18.97
N THR A 82 3.82 40.12 -18.40
CA THR A 82 2.78 40.84 -17.65
C THR A 82 1.95 41.70 -18.60
N ALA A 83 0.60 41.66 -18.52
CA ALA A 83 -0.25 42.79 -18.92
C ALA A 83 -1.70 42.70 -18.37
N THR A 84 -1.96 43.59 -17.41
CA THR A 84 -3.14 44.40 -17.07
C THR A 84 -4.55 44.10 -17.65
N THR A 85 -5.47 43.86 -16.71
CA THR A 85 -6.86 44.33 -16.52
C THR A 85 -7.62 45.00 -17.67
N SER A 86 -8.80 44.45 -18.02
CA SER A 86 -10.06 45.23 -18.16
C SER A 86 -11.30 44.31 -18.14
N VAL A 87 -12.33 44.78 -17.45
CA VAL A 87 -13.65 44.17 -17.21
C VAL A 87 -14.54 44.34 -18.44
N THR A 88 -15.43 43.39 -18.75
CA THR A 88 -16.89 43.59 -19.03
C THR A 88 -17.57 42.24 -19.35
N THR A 89 -18.70 42.01 -18.70
CA THR A 89 -19.68 40.91 -18.82
C THR A 89 -20.38 40.81 -20.18
N THR A 90 -20.78 39.60 -20.60
CA THR A 90 -22.18 39.20 -20.94
C THR A 90 -22.22 37.89 -21.78
N THR A 91 -23.15 37.00 -21.40
CA THR A 91 -23.71 35.76 -21.99
C THR A 91 -23.48 35.49 -23.50
N THR A 92 -23.37 34.26 -24.03
CA THR A 92 -24.36 33.15 -24.03
C THR A 92 -23.78 31.91 -24.73
N MET A 93 -24.27 30.73 -24.33
CA MET A 93 -24.17 29.34 -24.86
C MET A 93 -23.50 29.05 -26.22
N THR A 94 -22.62 28.03 -26.23
CA THR A 94 -22.60 26.87 -27.15
C THR A 94 -21.44 25.95 -26.74
N ALA A 95 -21.72 24.78 -26.17
CA ALA A 95 -20.68 23.78 -25.90
C ALA A 95 -20.81 22.63 -26.91
N SER A 96 -19.89 22.63 -27.88
CA SER A 96 -19.61 21.48 -28.74
C SER A 96 -19.01 20.36 -27.88
N THR A 97 -19.61 19.19 -27.96
CA THR A 97 -19.07 17.94 -27.44
C THR A 97 -17.85 17.54 -28.26
N THR A 98 -16.67 17.83 -27.73
CA THR A 98 -15.40 17.28 -28.22
C THR A 98 -15.27 15.88 -27.64
N THR A 99 -15.45 14.86 -28.49
CA THR A 99 -15.14 13.47 -28.17
C THR A 99 -13.62 13.34 -28.09
N THR A 100 -13.07 13.38 -26.88
CA THR A 100 -11.70 12.95 -26.62
C THR A 100 -11.68 11.43 -26.56
N THR A 101 -11.12 10.83 -27.60
CA THR A 101 -10.61 9.46 -27.60
C THR A 101 -9.43 9.39 -26.62
N THR A 102 -9.62 8.77 -25.47
CA THR A 102 -8.53 8.54 -24.51
C THR A 102 -7.97 7.13 -24.70
N THR A 103 -6.66 7.15 -24.87
CA THR A 103 -5.70 6.10 -25.13
C THR A 103 -5.63 5.07 -24.00
N THR A 104 -5.25 3.86 -24.39
CA THR A 104 -5.08 2.62 -23.64
C THR A 104 -4.06 2.72 -22.50
N GLN A 105 -4.42 3.39 -21.39
CA GLN A 105 -3.77 3.28 -20.09
C GLN A 105 -4.81 3.33 -18.94
N PRO A 106 -5.69 2.33 -18.75
CA PRO A 106 -6.62 2.30 -17.62
C PRO A 106 -6.22 1.32 -16.52
N GLU A 107 -5.31 0.38 -16.79
CA GLU A 107 -5.16 -0.81 -15.94
C GLU A 107 -4.24 -0.58 -14.74
N GLU A 108 -3.28 0.34 -14.85
CA GLU A 108 -2.33 0.68 -13.76
C GLU A 108 -2.89 1.79 -12.83
N GLU A 109 -3.73 2.69 -13.34
CA GLU A 109 -4.38 3.75 -12.56
C GLU A 109 -5.60 3.22 -11.78
N GLU A 110 -6.22 2.12 -12.22
CA GLU A 110 -7.34 1.50 -11.48
C GLU A 110 -6.92 0.58 -10.33
N GLU A 111 -5.62 0.32 -10.15
CA GLU A 111 -5.13 -0.46 -9.01
C GLU A 111 -4.72 0.42 -7.83
N SER A 112 -4.22 1.64 -8.09
CA SER A 112 -3.89 2.63 -7.05
C SER A 112 -5.10 3.08 -6.23
N ASP A 113 -6.30 3.04 -6.80
CA ASP A 113 -7.52 3.56 -6.17
C ASP A 113 -8.29 2.52 -5.33
N LYS A 114 -7.68 1.37 -5.01
CA LYS A 114 -8.35 0.28 -4.26
C LYS A 114 -7.82 0.11 -2.85
N ARG A 115 -8.71 0.01 -1.87
CA ARG A 115 -8.36 -0.24 -0.46
C ARG A 115 -9.09 -1.44 0.10
N TRP A 116 -8.55 -1.99 1.19
CA TRP A 116 -9.09 -3.18 1.82
C TRP A 116 -10.29 -2.85 2.68
N VAL A 117 -11.35 -3.62 2.47
CA VAL A 117 -12.42 -3.80 3.45
C VAL A 117 -12.40 -5.21 3.98
N VAL A 118 -12.77 -5.37 5.25
CA VAL A 118 -12.79 -6.66 5.96
C VAL A 118 -14.15 -6.85 6.60
N CYS A 119 -14.61 -8.10 6.69
CA CYS A 119 -15.86 -8.41 7.37
C CYS A 119 -15.81 -7.96 8.85
N GLY A 120 -16.76 -7.10 9.26
CA GLY A 120 -16.70 -6.44 10.57
C GLY A 120 -16.84 -7.37 11.79
N ARG A 121 -17.29 -8.60 11.62
CA ARG A 121 -17.29 -9.62 12.69
C ARG A 121 -15.91 -10.24 12.93
N GLY A 122 -14.98 -10.11 11.99
CA GLY A 122 -13.73 -10.85 11.95
C GLY A 122 -13.85 -12.17 11.19
N VAL A 123 -12.72 -12.87 11.06
CA VAL A 123 -12.55 -14.10 10.29
C VAL A 123 -12.16 -15.23 11.23
N GLY A 124 -12.79 -16.40 11.06
CA GLY A 124 -12.50 -17.59 11.86
C GLY A 124 -13.58 -18.66 11.72
N ASP A 125 -13.25 -19.90 12.08
CA ASP A 125 -14.10 -21.08 11.84
C ASP A 125 -15.50 -20.99 12.47
N ASP A 126 -15.62 -20.31 13.62
CA ASP A 126 -16.88 -20.12 14.35
C ASP A 126 -17.60 -18.81 13.99
N LEU A 127 -17.07 -18.04 13.03
CA LEU A 127 -17.61 -16.74 12.64
C LEU A 127 -18.32 -16.81 11.30
N THR A 128 -19.54 -16.28 11.27
CA THR A 128 -20.24 -16.06 10.00
C THR A 128 -19.53 -14.97 9.22
N VAL A 129 -19.01 -15.34 8.05
CA VAL A 129 -18.44 -14.43 7.06
C VAL A 129 -19.54 -13.53 6.48
N CYS A 130 -19.17 -12.32 6.08
CA CYS A 130 -20.05 -11.36 5.44
C CYS A 130 -20.47 -11.87 4.04
N GLU A 131 -21.57 -11.36 3.49
CA GLU A 131 -22.06 -11.81 2.18
C GLU A 131 -21.04 -11.55 1.05
N GLU A 132 -20.25 -10.50 1.21
CA GLU A 132 -19.18 -10.11 0.28
C GLU A 132 -17.86 -10.85 0.48
N GLY A 133 -17.79 -11.77 1.47
CA GLY A 133 -16.59 -12.54 1.80
C GLY A 133 -15.88 -12.04 3.06
N GLU A 134 -14.67 -12.56 3.27
CA GLU A 134 -13.85 -12.26 4.44
C GLU A 134 -13.15 -10.91 4.33
N GLN A 135 -12.66 -10.60 3.14
CA GLN A 135 -11.91 -9.40 2.79
C GLN A 135 -12.09 -9.14 1.29
N LYS A 136 -12.04 -7.86 0.90
CA LYS A 136 -12.20 -7.46 -0.50
C LYS A 136 -11.42 -6.18 -0.76
N LEU A 137 -10.78 -6.10 -1.92
CA LEU A 137 -10.26 -4.85 -2.47
C LEU A 137 -11.38 -4.15 -3.22
N VAL A 138 -11.66 -2.92 -2.84
CA VAL A 138 -12.75 -2.09 -3.38
C VAL A 138 -12.23 -0.68 -3.65
N SER A 139 -12.87 0.03 -4.58
CA SER A 139 -12.49 1.40 -4.90
C SER A 139 -12.67 2.32 -3.68
N VAL A 140 -11.76 3.27 -3.47
CA VAL A 140 -11.81 4.26 -2.37
C VAL A 140 -13.10 5.07 -2.34
N ASP A 141 -13.78 5.24 -3.48
CA ASP A 141 -15.02 6.00 -3.61
C ASP A 141 -16.27 5.19 -3.19
N THR A 142 -16.12 3.89 -2.90
CA THR A 142 -17.23 3.06 -2.44
C THR A 142 -17.60 3.35 -0.99
N PHE A 143 -18.86 3.17 -0.64
CA PHE A 143 -19.35 3.42 0.71
C PHE A 143 -19.30 2.12 1.51
N HIS A 144 -18.58 2.16 2.64
CA HIS A 144 -18.47 1.03 3.56
C HIS A 144 -18.45 1.52 5.00
N GLU A 145 -18.70 0.59 5.91
CA GLU A 145 -18.95 0.91 7.31
C GLU A 145 -17.66 1.28 8.04
N VAL A 146 -17.73 2.27 8.92
CA VAL A 146 -16.56 2.80 9.61
C VAL A 146 -16.47 2.26 11.03
N ARG A 147 -15.27 1.79 11.40
CA ARG A 147 -14.90 1.51 12.78
C ARG A 147 -13.48 1.99 13.02
N CYS A 148 -13.29 2.62 14.17
CA CYS A 148 -12.01 3.16 14.55
C CYS A 148 -11.35 2.28 15.61
N CYS A 149 -10.03 2.19 15.51
CA CYS A 149 -9.15 1.55 16.49
C CYS A 149 -8.28 2.60 17.15
N LYS A 150 -7.82 2.30 18.35
CA LYS A 150 -6.92 3.14 19.12
C LYS A 150 -6.09 2.26 20.04
N ASP A 151 -4.83 2.62 20.24
CA ASP A 151 -3.98 1.95 21.21
C ASP A 151 -4.16 2.55 22.60
N GLY A 152 -4.11 1.68 23.61
CA GLY A 152 -4.19 2.02 25.02
C GLY A 152 -5.43 1.47 25.72
N GLU A 153 -5.71 2.03 26.89
CA GLU A 153 -6.73 1.49 27.79
C GLU A 153 -8.16 1.82 27.32
N PRO A 154 -9.15 0.95 27.63
CA PRO A 154 -10.54 1.19 27.31
C PRO A 154 -11.06 2.43 28.05
N VAL A 155 -11.26 3.50 27.29
CA VAL A 155 -11.89 4.75 27.75
C VAL A 155 -13.33 4.85 27.26
N SER A 156 -14.12 5.76 27.82
CA SER A 156 -15.57 5.83 27.54
C SER A 156 -15.91 5.78 26.03
N GLY A 157 -16.60 4.71 25.63
CA GLY A 157 -16.99 4.43 24.24
C GLY A 157 -16.05 3.50 23.47
N TRP A 158 -14.77 3.45 23.84
CA TRP A 158 -13.76 2.56 23.26
C TRP A 158 -13.70 1.26 24.06
N ARG A 159 -13.73 0.11 23.38
CA ARG A 159 -13.85 -1.20 24.03
C ARG A 159 -12.68 -2.08 23.65
N LEU A 160 -12.04 -2.67 24.67
CA LEU A 160 -11.08 -3.76 24.48
C LEU A 160 -11.85 -5.04 24.15
N LYS A 161 -11.67 -5.54 22.93
CA LYS A 161 -12.32 -6.76 22.42
C LYS A 161 -11.36 -7.75 21.78
N CYS A 162 -10.16 -7.30 21.42
CA CYS A 162 -9.10 -8.20 20.95
C CYS A 162 -8.86 -9.30 21.98
N THR A 163 -8.76 -10.53 21.49
CA THR A 163 -8.36 -11.69 22.30
C THR A 163 -6.98 -12.20 21.90
N ASP A 164 -6.44 -11.70 20.79
CA ASP A 164 -5.10 -12.02 20.33
C ASP A 164 -4.07 -11.34 21.25
N PRO A 165 -3.14 -12.11 21.87
CA PRO A 165 -2.10 -11.55 22.73
C PRO A 165 -1.11 -10.63 21.99
N ASP A 166 -0.96 -10.76 20.67
CA ASP A 166 -0.09 -9.91 19.86
C ASP A 166 -0.75 -8.55 19.54
N LEU A 167 -2.06 -8.42 19.79
CA LEU A 167 -2.86 -7.19 19.64
C LEU A 167 -3.31 -6.62 21.00
N ASP A 168 -2.52 -6.85 22.05
CA ASP A 168 -2.86 -6.35 23.37
C ASP A 168 -2.91 -4.81 23.39
N GLY A 169 -3.89 -4.26 24.10
CA GLY A 169 -4.09 -2.81 24.20
C GLY A 169 -4.76 -2.14 22.99
N VAL A 170 -5.25 -2.86 21.99
CA VAL A 170 -6.07 -2.25 20.91
C VAL A 170 -7.55 -2.18 21.33
N VAL A 171 -8.10 -0.96 21.35
CA VAL A 171 -9.51 -0.70 21.66
C VAL A 171 -10.27 -0.22 20.43
N GLY A 172 -11.47 -0.75 20.22
CA GLY A 172 -12.32 -0.46 19.07
C GLY A 172 -13.56 0.36 19.41
N ARG A 173 -14.06 1.14 18.45
CA ARG A 173 -15.30 1.93 18.56
C ARG A 173 -16.00 2.11 17.20
N SER A 174 -17.28 1.74 17.11
CA SER A 174 -18.12 2.05 15.94
C SER A 174 -18.95 3.33 16.09
N LYS A 175 -19.25 3.75 17.33
CA LYS A 175 -20.09 4.92 17.60
C LYS A 175 -19.25 6.18 17.74
N ILE A 176 -18.85 6.76 16.63
CA ILE A 176 -17.93 7.90 16.55
C ILE A 176 -18.73 9.21 16.49
N TRP A 177 -18.21 10.29 17.10
CA TRP A 177 -18.86 11.61 17.33
C TRP A 177 -19.49 11.85 18.73
N ARG A 178 -18.96 12.87 19.43
CA ARG A 178 -19.44 13.51 20.68
C ARG A 178 -20.26 12.62 21.64
N GLU A 179 -21.30 13.18 22.26
CA GLU A 179 -22.01 12.67 23.45
C GLU A 179 -22.93 11.47 23.15
N TRP A 180 -23.39 11.33 21.90
CA TRP A 180 -24.40 10.31 21.53
C TRP A 180 -23.87 9.20 20.62
N GLY A 181 -22.76 9.43 19.91
CA GLY A 181 -22.12 8.47 19.02
C GLY A 181 -22.96 8.12 17.79
N GLU A 182 -22.45 8.44 16.61
CA GLU A 182 -23.05 8.16 15.31
C GLU A 182 -22.38 6.97 14.64
N CYS A 183 -23.13 6.29 13.76
CA CYS A 183 -22.66 5.19 12.95
C CYS A 183 -22.44 5.73 11.55
N HIS A 184 -21.30 5.42 10.94
CA HIS A 184 -20.86 6.03 9.69
C HIS A 184 -20.69 4.95 8.62
N GLU A 185 -21.20 5.25 7.43
CA GLU A 185 -21.03 4.50 6.19
C GLU A 185 -20.52 5.52 5.17
N GLU A 186 -19.23 5.50 4.86
CA GLU A 186 -18.57 6.58 4.11
C GLU A 186 -17.53 6.02 3.13
N ASN A 187 -16.97 6.89 2.30
CA ASN A 187 -15.81 6.55 1.47
C ASN A 187 -14.53 6.42 2.30
N PHE A 188 -13.45 5.91 1.70
CA PHE A 188 -12.21 5.61 2.42
C PHE A 188 -11.60 6.84 3.11
N TYR A 189 -11.55 7.98 2.42
CA TYR A 189 -10.93 9.20 2.93
C TYR A 189 -11.76 9.83 4.06
N GLU A 190 -13.09 9.86 3.91
CA GLU A 190 -13.99 10.31 4.97
C GLU A 190 -13.93 9.39 6.19
N ALA A 191 -13.84 8.07 5.98
CA ALA A 191 -13.67 7.10 7.05
C ALA A 191 -12.35 7.32 7.83
N PHE A 192 -11.26 7.64 7.12
CA PHE A 192 -9.99 8.02 7.73
C PHE A 192 -10.13 9.26 8.60
N ASP A 193 -10.68 10.34 8.06
CA ASP A 193 -10.86 11.61 8.77
C ASP A 193 -11.74 11.47 10.02
N ILE A 194 -12.82 10.68 9.94
CA ILE A 194 -13.71 10.38 11.07
C ILE A 194 -12.94 9.73 12.23
N CYS A 195 -12.04 8.81 11.92
CA CYS A 195 -11.27 8.11 12.95
C CYS A 195 -10.16 8.98 13.55
N GLU A 196 -9.47 9.77 12.72
CA GLU A 196 -8.48 10.74 13.17
C GLU A 196 -9.11 11.81 14.07
N GLU A 197 -10.27 12.38 13.69
CA GLU A 197 -10.99 13.37 14.50
C GLU A 197 -11.48 12.77 15.83
N ALA A 198 -11.78 11.47 15.86
CA ALA A 198 -12.11 10.74 17.09
C ALA A 198 -10.91 10.53 18.03
N GLY A 199 -9.70 10.87 17.60
CA GLY A 199 -8.45 10.62 18.31
C GLY A 199 -8.06 9.14 18.34
N GLY A 200 -8.44 8.39 17.31
CA GLY A 200 -7.95 7.06 16.98
C GLY A 200 -7.48 7.02 15.52
N ARG A 201 -7.51 5.85 14.90
CA ARG A 201 -7.19 5.59 13.51
C ARG A 201 -8.20 4.62 12.91
N LEU A 202 -8.19 4.45 11.59
CA LEU A 202 -8.79 3.25 10.99
C LEU A 202 -8.10 2.01 11.57
N CYS A 203 -8.82 0.90 11.63
CA CYS A 203 -8.24 -0.35 12.11
C CYS A 203 -7.37 -0.98 11.04
N THR A 204 -6.29 -1.65 11.46
CA THR A 204 -5.53 -2.49 10.55
C THR A 204 -6.41 -3.66 10.11
N LYS A 205 -6.11 -4.20 8.93
CA LYS A 205 -6.72 -5.45 8.46
C LYS A 205 -6.64 -6.57 9.50
N TYR A 206 -5.48 -6.73 10.13
CA TYR A 206 -5.23 -7.78 11.12
C TYR A 206 -6.10 -7.61 12.38
N GLU A 207 -6.29 -6.39 12.87
CA GLU A 207 -7.16 -6.10 14.02
C GLU A 207 -8.61 -6.48 13.74
N VAL A 208 -9.12 -6.12 12.57
CA VAL A 208 -10.50 -6.43 12.20
C VAL A 208 -10.71 -7.92 12.03
N MET A 209 -9.80 -8.60 11.33
CA MET A 209 -9.86 -10.06 11.14
C MET A 209 -9.87 -10.78 12.51
N ASN A 210 -9.12 -10.27 13.50
CA ASN A 210 -9.11 -10.79 14.87
C ASN A 210 -10.26 -10.29 15.76
N SER A 211 -11.34 -9.77 15.17
CA SER A 211 -12.56 -9.35 15.88
C SER A 211 -12.36 -8.22 16.90
N CYS A 212 -11.29 -7.44 16.80
CA CYS A 212 -10.97 -6.37 17.76
C CYS A 212 -12.01 -5.25 17.86
N THR A 213 -12.83 -5.07 16.83
CA THR A 213 -13.89 -4.04 16.82
C THR A 213 -15.30 -4.62 16.91
N LYS A 214 -15.43 -5.94 17.01
CA LYS A 214 -16.71 -6.64 16.98
C LYS A 214 -17.62 -6.22 18.12
N GLY A 215 -18.90 -5.98 17.78
CA GLY A 215 -19.92 -5.66 18.78
C GLY A 215 -19.64 -4.38 19.55
N THR A 216 -18.89 -3.44 18.98
CA THR A 216 -18.64 -2.12 19.59
C THR A 216 -19.82 -1.16 19.37
N GLY A 217 -20.68 -1.43 18.39
CA GLY A 217 -21.93 -0.71 18.13
C GLY A 217 -22.45 -0.95 16.73
N CYS A 218 -23.47 -0.18 16.34
CA CYS A 218 -23.90 0.08 14.95
C CYS A 218 -24.32 -1.08 14.05
N ARG A 219 -24.22 -2.33 14.51
CA ARG A 219 -24.61 -3.55 13.78
C ARG A 219 -23.77 -3.86 12.53
N HIS A 220 -22.67 -3.16 12.28
CA HIS A 220 -21.71 -3.42 11.19
C HIS A 220 -20.96 -4.77 11.27
N ASP A 221 -21.37 -5.70 12.14
CA ASP A 221 -20.70 -6.99 12.30
C ASP A 221 -20.90 -7.87 11.06
N ARG A 222 -21.89 -7.59 10.22
CA ARG A 222 -22.20 -8.38 9.02
C ARG A 222 -21.86 -7.66 7.72
N ASP A 223 -21.21 -6.52 7.87
CA ASP A 223 -20.93 -5.59 6.79
C ASP A 223 -19.42 -5.45 6.64
N MET A 224 -19.00 -5.01 5.45
CA MET A 224 -17.61 -4.77 5.15
C MET A 224 -17.18 -3.43 5.78
N ILE A 225 -16.07 -3.44 6.51
CA ILE A 225 -15.55 -2.26 7.19
C ILE A 225 -14.21 -1.83 6.60
N TRP A 226 -14.01 -0.52 6.50
CA TRP A 226 -12.74 0.05 6.02
C TRP A 226 -11.58 -0.31 6.94
N THR A 227 -10.43 -0.60 6.33
CA THR A 227 -9.17 -0.89 7.03
C THR A 227 -8.03 -0.09 6.44
N CYS A 228 -7.10 0.32 7.30
CA CYS A 228 -5.86 0.97 6.87
C CYS A 228 -4.75 -0.03 6.59
N THR A 229 -3.73 0.45 5.90
CA THR A 229 -2.49 -0.24 5.57
C THR A 229 -1.54 -0.20 6.77
N GLY A 230 -1.01 -1.37 7.14
CA GLY A 230 -0.08 -1.52 8.25
C GLY A 230 1.33 -1.02 7.90
N GLU A 231 2.24 -1.08 8.87
CA GLU A 231 3.64 -0.69 8.65
C GLU A 231 4.34 -1.59 7.63
N GLY A 232 5.23 -1.00 6.84
CA GLY A 232 6.05 -1.68 5.84
C GLY A 232 5.31 -2.07 4.56
N ASP A 233 3.99 -1.94 4.53
CA ASP A 233 3.18 -2.12 3.32
C ASP A 233 3.21 -0.87 2.44
N TYR A 234 2.97 -1.07 1.14
CA TYR A 234 2.98 -0.02 0.13
C TYR A 234 1.89 1.03 0.37
N CYS A 235 2.22 2.30 0.17
CA CYS A 235 1.27 3.41 0.22
C CYS A 235 1.62 4.46 -0.82
N GLU A 236 0.60 5.22 -1.22
CA GLU A 236 0.76 6.41 -2.06
C GLU A 236 0.48 7.69 -1.27
N ASN A 237 -0.43 7.61 -0.30
CA ASN A 237 -0.86 8.74 0.53
C ASN A 237 -0.78 8.41 2.02
N ASN A 238 -0.57 9.46 2.82
CA ASN A 238 -0.54 9.36 4.28
C ASN A 238 -1.84 8.79 4.89
N SER A 239 -2.99 9.09 4.30
CA SER A 239 -4.31 8.61 4.77
C SER A 239 -4.51 7.11 4.62
N GLU A 240 -3.64 6.43 3.88
CA GLU A 240 -3.70 4.98 3.68
C GLU A 240 -3.08 4.24 4.86
N CYS A 241 -2.09 4.86 5.48
CA CYS A 241 -1.34 4.27 6.57
C CYS A 241 -2.07 4.41 7.90
N CYS A 242 -2.08 3.34 8.67
CA CYS A 242 -2.61 3.35 10.03
C CYS A 242 -1.90 4.36 10.95
N SER A 243 -0.64 4.69 10.62
CA SER A 243 0.18 5.72 11.29
C SER A 243 -0.07 7.14 10.77
N GLY A 244 -0.86 7.30 9.70
CA GLY A 244 -1.03 8.57 9.01
C GLY A 244 0.22 9.05 8.26
N SER A 245 1.22 8.19 8.03
CA SER A 245 2.50 8.57 7.42
C SER A 245 2.98 7.58 6.36
N CYS A 246 3.06 8.05 5.12
CA CYS A 246 3.63 7.35 3.98
C CYS A 246 4.99 7.97 3.63
N ILE A 247 6.07 7.18 3.72
CA ILE A 247 7.45 7.65 3.49
C ILE A 247 8.17 6.69 2.56
N GLY A 248 8.57 7.17 1.37
CA GLY A 248 9.28 6.34 0.40
C GLY A 248 8.46 5.15 -0.06
N ASP A 249 7.17 5.40 -0.33
CA ASP A 249 6.19 4.42 -0.80
C ASP A 249 5.88 3.29 0.20
N ALA A 250 6.18 3.49 1.49
CA ALA A 250 5.87 2.55 2.56
C ALA A 250 5.28 3.25 3.79
N CYS A 251 4.33 2.59 4.44
CA CYS A 251 3.76 3.06 5.69
C CYS A 251 4.77 2.91 6.83
N MET A 252 4.98 4.00 7.58
CA MET A 252 6.00 4.06 8.64
C MET A 252 5.41 4.62 9.93
N GLU A 253 5.87 4.16 11.09
CA GLU A 253 5.55 4.81 12.37
C GLU A 253 6.13 6.22 12.47
N VAL A 254 5.41 7.09 13.17
CA VAL A 254 5.87 8.43 13.49
C VAL A 254 6.63 8.38 14.81
N MET A 255 7.96 8.55 14.75
CA MET A 255 8.86 8.60 15.93
C MET A 255 8.71 9.89 16.74
#